data_AF-A0A7L0HHY2-F1
#
_entry.id   AF-A0A7L0HHY2-F1
#
_cell.length_a   1.000
_cell.length_b   1.000
_cell.length_c   1.000
_cell.angle_alpha   90.00
_cell.angle_beta   90.00
_cell.angle_gamma   90.00
#
_symmetry.space_group_name_H-M   'P 1'
#
loop_
_entity.id
_entity.type
_entity.pdbx_description
1 polymer ?
#
loop_
_entity_poly.entity_id
_entity_poly.type
_entity_poly.pdbx_seq_one_letter_code
_entity_poly.pdbx_strand_id
1 'polypeptide(L)'
;IFLNFCFQGLEIVFRVGLAVLQMNQAELLQLDMEGMLQHFQKVIPHQFDSGPDKLIQASYQVKYNAKKMKKLEKEYTTIKTKEMEEQVEIKRLRTENRLLKQRIETLEKESASLADRLIQGQVTRAQEAEENYLIKRELATIKQQSDEANTKLEQAENTIRELQQQQQWHKCSSRYSEDFVLQLEKELVQARLSEAESHCALKEMQDKVLEMEKRNSSLPDEENVARLQEELIAVKLREAEALMGLKELRQQVKDLEEHWQRHLARTSGRWKDPPRKNTVNELQDELMTVRLREAETQAELKETKQRMMEMETQNQINSNHLRRAEQEVTNLQEKVQYLSAQNKGLLAQLNEAKRRQAEIECKSKEEVMAVRLREADRIAAVAELQQHIAELEIQKEEGKIQGQLNKSDSNQYIRELKDQIAELHHEV
;
A
#
# COMPACT_ATOMS: atom_id res chain seq x y z
N ILE A 1 21.95 67.25 -8.40
CA ILE A 1 21.35 66.04 -9.05
C ILE A 1 19.82 66.12 -9.06
N PHE A 2 19.13 66.30 -7.92
CA PHE A 2 17.66 66.40 -7.86
C PHE A 2 17.06 67.49 -8.78
N LEU A 3 17.64 68.69 -8.81
CA LEU A 3 17.19 69.78 -9.70
C LEU A 3 17.30 69.43 -11.20
N ASN A 4 18.36 68.70 -11.61
CA ASN A 4 18.51 68.23 -13.00
C ASN A 4 17.58 67.04 -13.30
N PHE A 5 17.27 66.21 -12.30
CA PHE A 5 16.30 65.12 -12.42
C PHE A 5 14.88 65.65 -12.66
N CYS A 6 14.48 66.72 -11.98
CA CYS A 6 13.19 67.38 -12.20
C CYS A 6 13.05 67.97 -13.62
N PHE A 7 14.16 68.32 -14.29
CA PHE A 7 14.16 68.93 -15.62
C PHE A 7 14.37 67.93 -16.78
N GLN A 8 15.13 66.85 -16.56
CA GLN A 8 15.53 65.87 -17.60
C GLN A 8 15.02 64.44 -17.35
N GLY A 9 14.36 64.16 -16.22
CA GLY A 9 13.85 62.83 -15.88
C GLY A 9 14.96 61.83 -15.52
N LEU A 10 14.68 60.53 -15.65
CA LEU A 10 15.59 59.42 -15.26
C LEU A 10 16.91 59.37 -16.05
N GLU A 11 17.00 60.06 -17.20
CA GLU A 11 18.19 60.08 -18.04
C GLU A 11 19.43 60.61 -17.30
N ILE A 12 19.28 61.67 -16.50
CA ILE A 12 20.42 62.24 -15.76
C ILE A 12 21.00 61.25 -14.74
N VAL A 13 20.17 60.36 -14.18
CA VAL A 13 20.61 59.35 -13.22
C VAL A 13 21.51 58.33 -13.91
N PHE A 14 21.14 57.88 -15.12
CA PHE A 14 22.00 56.98 -15.92
C PHE A 14 23.31 57.65 -16.33
N ARG A 15 23.26 58.92 -16.75
CA ARG A 15 24.46 59.67 -17.15
C ARG A 15 25.41 59.88 -15.98
N VAL A 16 24.90 60.26 -14.81
CA VAL A 16 25.70 60.40 -13.59
C VAL A 16 26.26 59.04 -13.16
N GLY A 17 25.46 57.97 -13.16
CA GLY A 17 25.93 56.63 -12.82
C GLY A 17 27.07 56.15 -13.72
N LEU A 18 26.95 56.35 -15.04
CA LEU A 18 28.02 56.04 -15.99
C LEU A 18 29.25 56.92 -15.80
N ALA A 19 29.09 58.21 -15.48
CA ALA A 19 30.21 59.09 -15.20
C ALA A 19 30.99 58.64 -13.95
N VAL A 20 30.29 58.26 -12.88
CA VAL A 20 30.93 57.69 -11.67
C VAL A 20 31.73 56.45 -12.00
N LEU A 21 31.17 55.54 -12.82
CA LEU A 21 31.86 54.32 -13.26
C LEU A 21 33.09 54.63 -14.13
N GLN A 22 32.99 55.59 -15.04
CA GLN A 22 34.10 55.99 -15.91
C GLN A 22 35.23 56.66 -15.13
N MET A 23 34.90 57.52 -14.16
CA MET A 23 35.88 58.22 -13.35
C MET A 23 36.65 57.30 -12.41
N ASN A 24 36.04 56.19 -11.98
CA ASN A 24 36.64 55.22 -11.05
C ASN A 24 37.02 53.88 -11.71
N GLN A 25 37.01 53.81 -13.05
CA GLN A 25 37.21 52.56 -13.79
C GLN A 25 38.53 51.85 -13.45
N ALA A 26 39.63 52.60 -13.35
CA ALA A 26 40.96 52.04 -13.13
C ALA A 26 41.09 51.38 -11.75
N GLU A 27 40.46 51.96 -10.74
CA GLU A 27 40.46 51.44 -9.36
C GLU A 27 39.48 50.27 -9.23
N LEU A 28 38.28 50.38 -9.82
CA LEU A 28 37.27 49.34 -9.80
C LEU A 28 37.72 48.03 -10.46
N LEU A 29 38.51 48.08 -11.54
CA LEU A 29 39.00 46.90 -12.25
C LEU A 29 40.05 46.10 -11.46
N GLN A 30 40.63 46.67 -10.40
CA GLN A 30 41.65 46.02 -9.57
C GLN A 30 41.06 45.38 -8.31
N LEU A 31 39.77 45.60 -8.05
CA LEU A 31 39.08 45.13 -6.86
C LEU A 31 38.27 43.87 -7.15
N ASP A 32 38.12 43.02 -6.14
CA ASP A 32 37.16 41.92 -6.16
C ASP A 32 35.74 42.42 -5.84
N MET A 33 34.75 41.53 -5.84
CA MET A 33 33.34 41.93 -5.65
C MET A 33 33.10 42.66 -4.32
N GLU A 34 33.75 42.19 -3.24
CA GLU A 34 33.64 42.82 -1.93
C GLU A 34 34.35 44.18 -1.90
N GLY A 35 35.56 44.28 -2.45
CA GLY A 35 36.32 45.51 -2.57
C GLY A 35 35.60 46.56 -3.41
N MET A 36 35.01 46.18 -4.54
CA MET A 36 34.20 47.07 -5.37
C MET A 36 33.02 47.64 -4.58
N LEU A 37 32.32 46.80 -3.81
CA LEU A 37 31.16 47.20 -3.00
C LEU A 37 31.57 48.19 -1.90
N GLN A 38 32.68 47.93 -1.20
CA GLN A 38 33.23 48.86 -0.21
C GLN A 38 33.67 50.19 -0.84
N HIS A 39 34.28 50.15 -2.02
CA HIS A 39 34.74 51.33 -2.75
C HIS A 39 33.56 52.23 -3.18
N PHE A 40 32.47 51.64 -3.71
CA PHE A 40 31.24 52.37 -4.02
C PHE A 40 30.57 52.99 -2.79
N GLN A 41 30.61 52.31 -1.64
CA GLN A 41 29.94 52.76 -0.42
C GLN A 41 30.74 53.81 0.35
N LYS A 42 32.09 53.71 0.36
CA LYS A 42 32.94 54.50 1.25
C LYS A 42 33.86 55.46 0.53
N VAL A 43 34.41 55.11 -0.64
CA VAL A 43 35.45 55.95 -1.26
C VAL A 43 34.85 56.96 -2.23
N ILE A 44 34.00 56.47 -3.14
CA ILE A 44 33.37 57.28 -4.18
C ILE A 44 32.53 58.45 -3.60
N PRO A 45 31.71 58.29 -2.53
CA PRO A 45 30.96 59.41 -1.97
C PRO A 45 31.88 60.53 -1.46
N HIS A 46 32.90 60.19 -0.69
CA HIS A 46 33.84 61.17 -0.12
C HIS A 46 34.69 61.88 -1.20
N GLN A 47 34.93 61.22 -2.34
CA GLN A 47 35.64 61.80 -3.49
C GLN A 47 34.91 63.02 -4.07
N PHE A 48 33.58 63.08 -3.96
CA PHE A 48 32.76 64.13 -4.57
C PHE A 48 32.14 65.12 -3.58
N ASP A 49 32.31 64.92 -2.26
CA ASP A 49 31.76 65.79 -1.21
C ASP A 49 32.26 67.25 -1.29
N SER A 50 33.50 67.45 -1.75
CA SER A 50 34.14 68.77 -1.80
C SER A 50 34.04 69.48 -3.16
N GLY A 51 33.43 68.85 -4.17
CA GLY A 51 33.37 69.42 -5.52
C GLY A 51 32.53 68.60 -6.52
N PRO A 52 31.19 68.62 -6.41
CA PRO A 52 30.30 67.83 -7.27
C PRO A 52 30.30 68.31 -8.73
N ASP A 53 30.74 69.54 -9.00
CA ASP A 53 30.69 70.15 -10.34
C ASP A 53 31.46 69.36 -11.38
N LYS A 54 32.60 68.76 -11.00
CA LYS A 54 33.38 67.89 -11.90
C LYS A 54 32.59 66.66 -12.33
N LEU A 55 31.84 66.05 -11.40
CA LEU A 55 30.99 64.89 -11.71
C LEU A 55 29.80 65.29 -12.58
N ILE A 56 29.18 66.44 -12.30
CA ILE A 56 28.06 66.95 -13.12
C ILE A 56 28.53 67.28 -14.53
N GLN A 57 29.69 67.94 -14.69
CA GLN A 57 30.27 68.22 -15.99
C GLN A 57 30.60 66.93 -16.76
N ALA A 58 31.22 65.95 -16.10
CA ALA A 58 31.49 64.64 -16.70
C ALA A 58 30.19 63.94 -17.13
N SER A 59 29.12 64.01 -16.34
CA SER A 59 27.82 63.40 -16.67
C SER A 59 27.18 63.97 -17.94
N TYR A 60 27.36 65.26 -18.23
CA TYR A 60 26.86 65.86 -19.47
C TYR A 60 27.62 65.39 -20.71
N GLN A 61 28.88 64.98 -20.56
CA GLN A 61 29.69 64.41 -21.65
C GLN A 61 29.32 62.96 -21.96
N VAL A 62 28.63 62.26 -21.04
CA VAL A 62 28.18 60.88 -21.26
C VAL A 62 27.09 60.86 -22.33
N LYS A 63 27.33 60.22 -23.47
CA LYS A 63 26.33 60.09 -24.54
C LYS A 63 25.20 59.13 -24.15
N TYR A 64 23.98 59.65 -23.99
CA TYR A 64 22.78 58.85 -23.80
C TYR A 64 22.06 58.62 -25.14
N ASN A 65 21.70 57.37 -25.43
CA ASN A 65 20.96 57.00 -26.63
C ASN A 65 19.58 56.44 -26.24
N ALA A 66 18.54 57.25 -26.41
CA ALA A 66 17.17 56.89 -26.04
C ALA A 66 16.66 55.63 -26.77
N LYS A 67 17.04 55.42 -28.04
CA LYS A 67 16.68 54.20 -28.79
C LYS A 67 17.32 52.96 -28.19
N LYS A 68 18.60 53.04 -27.81
CA LYS A 68 19.32 51.94 -27.15
C LYS A 68 18.71 51.64 -25.77
N MET A 69 18.39 52.66 -24.99
CA MET A 69 17.77 52.49 -23.67
C MET A 69 16.40 51.85 -23.76
N LYS A 70 15.56 52.27 -24.71
CA LYS A 70 14.25 51.64 -24.94
C LYS A 70 14.37 50.19 -25.43
N LYS A 71 15.45 49.85 -26.15
CA LYS A 71 15.75 48.46 -26.52
C LYS A 71 16.15 47.63 -25.29
N LEU A 72 17.05 48.15 -24.45
CA LEU A 72 17.49 47.49 -23.21
C LEU A 72 16.33 47.31 -22.22
N GLU A 73 15.40 48.27 -22.15
CA GLU A 73 14.17 48.16 -21.35
C GLU A 73 13.32 46.97 -21.81
N LYS A 74 13.09 46.84 -23.12
CA LYS A 74 12.38 45.68 -23.68
C LYS A 74 13.11 44.37 -23.41
N GLU A 75 14.42 44.33 -23.63
CA GLU A 75 15.24 43.13 -23.34
C GLU A 75 15.15 42.75 -21.86
N TYR A 76 15.22 43.73 -20.95
CA TYR A 76 15.06 43.50 -19.51
C TYR A 76 13.68 42.92 -19.17
N THR A 77 12.60 43.46 -19.76
CA THR A 77 11.26 42.90 -19.54
C THR A 77 11.16 41.45 -20.01
N THR A 78 11.73 41.11 -21.17
CA THR A 78 11.77 39.73 -21.65
C THR A 78 12.56 38.82 -20.71
N ILE A 79 13.73 39.27 -20.25
CA ILE A 79 14.54 38.52 -19.28
C ILE A 79 13.77 38.30 -17.99
N LYS A 80 13.08 39.33 -17.49
CA LYS A 80 12.32 39.24 -16.24
C LYS A 80 11.13 38.30 -16.34
N THR A 81 10.41 38.31 -17.47
CA THR A 81 9.33 37.36 -17.72
C THR A 81 9.87 35.93 -17.77
N LYS A 82 10.95 35.70 -18.50
CA LYS A 82 11.60 34.39 -18.58
C LYS A 82 12.10 33.90 -17.22
N GLU A 83 12.71 34.78 -16.43
CA GLU A 83 13.14 34.47 -15.06
C GLU A 83 11.95 34.07 -14.18
N MET A 84 10.80 34.73 -14.31
CA MET A 84 9.58 34.35 -13.60
C MET A 84 9.08 32.96 -14.02
N GLU A 85 9.07 32.66 -15.31
CA GLU A 85 8.70 31.33 -15.85
C GLU A 85 9.64 30.24 -15.30
N GLU A 86 10.96 30.48 -15.32
CA GLU A 86 11.95 29.57 -14.75
C GLU A 86 11.75 29.38 -13.24
N GLN A 87 11.39 30.42 -12.49
CA GLN A 87 11.07 30.30 -11.06
C GLN A 87 9.82 29.46 -10.80
N VAL A 88 8.80 29.57 -11.66
CA VAL A 88 7.60 28.71 -11.58
C VAL A 88 7.98 27.26 -11.87
N GLU A 89 8.78 27.00 -12.89
CA GLU A 89 9.23 25.64 -13.24
C GLU A 89 10.11 25.03 -12.13
N ILE A 90 11.02 25.81 -11.53
CA ILE A 90 11.83 25.37 -10.38
C ILE A 90 10.92 24.96 -9.20
N LYS A 91 9.85 25.72 -8.92
CA LYS A 91 8.91 25.37 -7.85
C LYS A 91 8.17 24.07 -8.17
N ARG A 92 7.72 23.89 -9.41
CA ARG A 92 7.08 22.65 -9.88
C ARG A 92 8.02 21.45 -9.75
N LEU A 93 9.26 21.57 -10.25
CA LEU A 93 10.27 20.50 -10.16
C LEU A 93 10.65 20.17 -8.71
N ARG A 94 10.65 21.14 -7.80
CA ARG A 94 10.85 20.89 -6.36
C ARG A 94 9.71 20.09 -5.74
N THR A 95 8.45 20.40 -6.09
CA THR A 95 7.30 19.61 -5.63
C THR A 95 7.32 18.20 -6.18
N GLU A 96 7.64 18.02 -7.47
CA GLU A 96 7.74 16.71 -8.10
C GLU A 96 8.87 15.87 -7.49
N ASN A 97 10.05 16.45 -7.29
CA ASN A 97 11.16 15.78 -6.61
C ASN A 97 10.80 15.32 -5.20
N ARG A 98 10.01 16.11 -4.46
CA ARG A 98 9.55 15.72 -3.12
C ARG A 98 8.65 14.48 -3.19
N LEU A 99 7.71 14.44 -4.14
CA LEU A 99 6.82 13.30 -4.33
C LEU A 99 7.60 12.05 -4.77
N LEU A 100 8.57 12.21 -5.67
CA LEU A 100 9.44 11.11 -6.09
C LEU A 100 10.26 10.54 -4.93
N LYS A 101 10.82 11.39 -4.06
CA LYS A 101 11.50 10.93 -2.84
C LYS A 101 10.57 10.14 -1.91
N GLN A 102 9.35 10.63 -1.68
CA GLN A 102 8.35 9.89 -0.89
C GLN A 102 8.00 8.54 -1.51
N ARG A 103 7.91 8.47 -2.85
CA ARG A 103 7.67 7.21 -3.54
C ARG A 103 8.82 6.23 -3.38
N ILE A 104 10.06 6.70 -3.49
CA ILE A 104 11.27 5.90 -3.24
C ILE A 104 11.26 5.35 -1.80
N GLU A 105 11.04 6.21 -0.80
CA GLU A 105 10.98 5.78 0.61
C GLU A 105 9.89 4.72 0.86
N THR A 106 8.74 4.85 0.18
CA THR A 106 7.66 3.87 0.28
C THR A 106 8.06 2.53 -0.33
N LEU A 107 8.65 2.54 -1.52
CA LEU A 107 9.13 1.33 -2.19
C LEU A 107 10.26 0.64 -1.41
N GLU A 108 11.16 1.40 -0.79
CA GLU A 108 12.21 0.87 0.08
C GLU A 108 11.63 0.15 1.31
N LYS A 109 10.60 0.74 1.94
CA LYS A 109 9.87 0.09 3.06
C LYS A 109 9.16 -1.19 2.63
N GLU A 110 8.48 -1.16 1.48
CA GLU A 110 7.82 -2.34 0.92
C GLU A 110 8.83 -3.45 0.59
N SER A 111 9.97 -3.07 0.00
CA SER A 111 11.07 -3.99 -0.32
C SER A 111 11.67 -4.62 0.94
N ALA A 112 11.94 -3.82 1.99
CA ALA A 112 12.42 -4.33 3.27
C ALA A 112 11.41 -5.29 3.92
N SER A 113 10.13 -4.93 3.94
CA SER A 113 9.06 -5.81 4.47
C SER A 113 8.93 -7.14 3.71
N LEU A 114 9.12 -7.12 2.39
CA LEU A 114 9.15 -8.34 1.59
C LEU A 114 10.36 -9.21 1.92
N ALA A 115 11.54 -8.59 2.08
CA ALA A 115 12.75 -9.30 2.49
C ALA A 115 12.58 -9.95 3.87
N ASP A 116 12.03 -9.23 4.85
CA ASP A 116 11.77 -9.75 6.19
C ASP A 116 10.80 -10.95 6.16
N ARG A 117 9.71 -10.84 5.40
CA ARG A 117 8.75 -11.96 5.23
C ARG A 117 9.39 -13.18 4.57
N LEU A 118 10.27 -12.97 3.59
CA LEU A 118 11.00 -14.07 2.96
C LEU A 118 11.96 -14.75 3.94
N ILE A 119 12.74 -13.96 4.69
CA ILE A 119 13.66 -14.48 5.71
C ILE A 119 12.87 -15.24 6.77
N GLN A 120 11.81 -14.66 7.31
CA GLN A 120 10.95 -15.31 8.31
C GLN A 120 10.36 -16.62 7.77
N GLY A 121 9.83 -16.61 6.54
CA GLY A 121 9.31 -17.81 5.90
C GLY A 121 10.36 -18.90 5.64
N GLN A 122 11.63 -18.54 5.42
CA GLN A 122 12.73 -19.52 5.33
C GLN A 122 13.07 -20.09 6.71
N VAL A 123 13.11 -19.24 7.75
CA VAL A 123 13.38 -19.67 9.13
C VAL A 123 12.28 -20.62 9.61
N THR A 124 11.01 -20.28 9.42
CA THR A 124 9.88 -21.15 9.81
C THR A 124 9.94 -22.49 9.09
N ARG A 125 10.19 -22.51 7.77
CA ARG A 125 10.34 -23.77 7.02
C ARG A 125 11.53 -24.61 7.50
N ALA A 126 12.63 -23.97 7.90
CA ALA A 126 13.78 -24.68 8.47
C ALA A 126 13.45 -25.29 9.85
N GLN A 127 12.75 -24.54 10.70
CA GLN A 127 12.28 -25.01 12.00
C GLN A 127 11.30 -26.19 11.86
N GLU A 128 10.30 -26.06 10.98
CA GLU A 128 9.35 -27.13 10.69
C GLU A 128 10.05 -28.40 10.15
N ALA A 129 11.10 -28.25 9.35
CA ALA A 129 11.87 -29.39 8.86
C ALA A 129 12.64 -30.10 10.00
N GLU A 130 13.20 -29.33 10.93
CA GLU A 130 13.90 -29.85 12.12
C GLU A 130 12.93 -30.58 13.06
N GLU A 131 11.77 -29.98 13.36
CA GLU A 131 10.71 -30.60 14.16
C GLU A 131 10.19 -31.89 13.51
N ASN A 132 9.94 -31.88 12.20
CA ASN A 132 9.53 -33.08 11.46
C ASN A 132 10.59 -34.19 11.54
N TYR A 133 11.87 -33.83 11.52
CA TYR A 133 12.95 -34.80 11.66
C TYR A 133 12.97 -35.41 13.07
N LEU A 134 12.79 -34.59 14.12
CA LEU A 134 12.69 -35.05 15.50
C LEU A 134 11.50 -35.98 15.70
N ILE A 135 10.30 -35.58 15.23
CA ILE A 135 9.09 -36.41 15.31
C ILE A 135 9.29 -37.75 14.61
N LYS A 136 9.89 -37.76 13.40
CA LYS A 136 10.17 -39.01 12.68
C LYS A 136 11.09 -39.93 13.48
N ARG A 137 12.11 -39.38 14.14
CA ARG A 137 13.05 -40.14 14.97
C ARG A 137 12.36 -40.72 16.22
N GLU A 138 11.56 -39.92 16.92
CA GLU A 138 10.78 -40.38 18.08
C GLU A 138 9.78 -41.46 17.69
N LEU A 139 9.07 -41.27 16.57
CA LEU A 139 8.10 -42.23 16.04
C LEU A 139 8.78 -43.56 15.69
N ALA A 140 9.97 -43.53 15.07
CA ALA A 140 10.76 -44.74 14.83
C ALA A 140 11.13 -45.45 16.13
N THR A 141 11.50 -44.69 17.17
CA THR A 141 11.85 -45.24 18.50
C THR A 141 10.63 -45.89 19.17
N ILE A 142 9.46 -45.23 19.13
CA ILE A 142 8.21 -45.78 19.70
C ILE A 142 7.77 -47.03 18.94
N LYS A 143 7.88 -47.04 17.61
CA LYS A 143 7.58 -48.23 16.80
C LYS A 143 8.46 -49.42 17.20
N GLN A 144 9.76 -49.21 17.33
CA GLN A 144 10.68 -50.26 17.78
C GLN A 144 10.27 -50.79 19.17
N GLN A 145 9.95 -49.90 20.12
CA GLN A 145 9.48 -50.30 21.45
C GLN A 145 8.15 -51.06 21.41
N SER A 146 7.23 -50.67 20.51
CA SER A 146 5.97 -51.38 20.30
C SER A 146 6.19 -52.77 19.72
N ASP A 147 7.10 -52.94 18.76
CA ASP A 147 7.44 -54.24 18.19
C ASP A 147 8.10 -55.15 19.25
N GLU A 148 8.99 -54.60 20.07
CA GLU A 148 9.57 -55.30 21.22
C GLU A 148 8.52 -55.68 22.28
N ALA A 149 7.51 -54.83 22.50
CA ALA A 149 6.40 -55.14 23.41
C ALA A 149 5.48 -56.22 22.84
N ASN A 150 5.17 -56.17 21.54
CA ASN A 150 4.35 -57.17 20.85
C ASN A 150 5.03 -58.54 20.83
N THR A 151 6.34 -58.61 20.58
CA THR A 151 7.08 -59.89 20.63
C THR A 151 7.07 -60.49 22.04
N LYS A 152 7.20 -59.65 23.09
CA LYS A 152 7.04 -60.10 24.49
C LYS A 152 5.61 -60.55 24.79
N LEU A 153 4.61 -59.86 24.25
CA LEU A 153 3.20 -60.24 24.39
C LEU A 153 2.92 -61.59 23.71
N GLU A 154 3.37 -61.79 22.48
CA GLU A 154 3.24 -63.07 21.77
C GLU A 154 3.92 -64.21 22.54
N GLN A 155 5.10 -63.96 23.12
CA GLN A 155 5.77 -64.94 23.98
C GLN A 155 4.91 -65.27 25.20
N ALA A 156 4.36 -64.27 25.88
CA ALA A 156 3.45 -64.47 27.02
C ALA A 156 2.17 -65.20 26.60
N GLU A 157 1.56 -64.85 25.46
CA GLU A 157 0.39 -65.52 24.91
C GLU A 157 0.66 -66.96 24.52
N ASN A 158 1.81 -67.26 23.92
CA ASN A 158 2.22 -68.64 23.63
C ASN A 158 2.39 -69.44 24.93
N THR A 159 2.98 -68.82 25.96
CA THR A 159 3.08 -69.42 27.30
C THR A 159 1.70 -69.67 27.92
N ILE A 160 0.78 -68.71 27.80
CA ILE A 160 -0.61 -68.85 28.26
C ILE A 160 -1.32 -69.94 27.45
N ARG A 161 -1.10 -70.04 26.13
CA ARG A 161 -1.65 -71.09 25.28
C ARG A 161 -1.14 -72.46 25.68
N GLU A 162 0.14 -72.62 26.01
CA GLU A 162 0.70 -73.86 26.55
C GLU A 162 0.06 -74.22 27.90
N LEU A 163 -0.10 -73.26 28.80
CA LEU A 163 -0.78 -73.43 30.09
C LEU A 163 -2.29 -73.73 29.92
N GLN A 164 -2.95 -73.11 28.96
CA GLN A 164 -4.35 -73.36 28.61
C GLN A 164 -4.51 -74.71 27.93
N GLN A 165 -3.57 -75.16 27.09
CA GLN A 165 -3.58 -76.47 26.47
C GLN A 165 -3.31 -77.57 27.51
N GLN A 166 -2.51 -77.29 28.55
CA GLN A 166 -2.45 -78.12 29.77
C GLN A 166 -3.78 -78.13 30.53
N GLN A 167 -4.53 -77.01 30.56
CA GLN A 167 -5.89 -77.00 31.12
C GLN A 167 -6.96 -77.62 30.21
N GLN A 168 -6.75 -77.72 28.89
CA GLN A 168 -7.73 -78.15 27.89
C GLN A 168 -7.92 -79.67 27.81
N TRP A 169 -7.14 -80.46 28.57
CA TRP A 169 -7.56 -81.81 28.99
C TRP A 169 -8.82 -81.77 29.88
N HIS A 170 -9.17 -80.62 30.42
CA HIS A 170 -10.42 -80.35 31.11
C HIS A 170 -11.24 -79.29 30.36
N LYS A 171 -12.47 -79.68 29.99
CA LYS A 171 -13.59 -78.85 29.50
C LYS A 171 -13.60 -78.43 28.02
N CYS A 172 -14.43 -79.19 27.31
CA CYS A 172 -15.13 -78.90 26.07
C CYS A 172 -15.99 -77.60 26.06
N SER A 173 -16.10 -77.02 24.85
CA SER A 173 -17.31 -76.58 24.13
C SER A 173 -17.90 -75.16 24.26
N SER A 174 -18.11 -74.57 23.06
CA SER A 174 -19.22 -73.71 22.58
C SER A 174 -19.18 -72.19 22.78
N ARG A 175 -19.25 -71.44 21.65
CA ARG A 175 -20.20 -70.33 21.40
C ARG A 175 -19.99 -69.68 20.00
N TYR A 176 -21.03 -69.70 19.16
CA TYR A 176 -21.20 -68.83 17.99
C TYR A 176 -22.56 -68.14 18.16
N SER A 177 -22.60 -66.80 18.26
CA SER A 177 -23.84 -65.99 18.17
C SER A 177 -23.64 -64.46 18.13
N GLU A 178 -22.56 -63.88 18.67
CA GLU A 178 -22.42 -62.41 18.80
C GLU A 178 -21.61 -61.74 17.68
N ASP A 179 -20.56 -62.38 17.16
CA ASP A 179 -19.63 -61.75 16.21
C ASP A 179 -20.26 -61.41 14.85
N PHE A 180 -21.25 -62.18 14.41
CA PHE A 180 -21.94 -61.94 13.14
C PHE A 180 -22.81 -60.68 13.18
N VAL A 181 -23.38 -60.36 14.34
CA VAL A 181 -24.21 -59.16 14.53
C VAL A 181 -23.32 -57.92 14.57
N LEU A 182 -22.17 -57.99 15.25
CA LEU A 182 -21.17 -56.92 15.30
C LEU A 182 -20.55 -56.61 13.92
N GLN A 183 -20.42 -57.62 13.06
CA GLN A 183 -19.92 -57.44 11.68
C GLN A 183 -20.91 -56.61 10.83
N LEU A 184 -22.21 -56.90 10.92
CA LEU A 184 -23.25 -56.18 10.18
C LEU A 184 -23.43 -54.74 10.66
N GLU A 185 -23.28 -54.48 11.97
CA GLU A 185 -23.32 -53.12 12.51
C GLU A 185 -22.16 -52.25 12.00
N LYS A 186 -20.96 -52.82 11.85
CA LYS A 186 -19.79 -52.11 11.30
C LYS A 186 -19.99 -51.72 9.83
N GLU A 187 -20.54 -52.62 9.02
CA GLU A 187 -20.80 -52.34 7.60
C GLU A 187 -21.83 -51.22 7.41
N LEU A 188 -22.87 -51.17 8.24
CA LEU A 188 -23.87 -50.10 8.20
C LEU A 188 -23.28 -48.72 8.55
N VAL A 189 -22.43 -48.66 9.58
CA VAL A 189 -21.75 -47.42 9.97
C VAL A 189 -20.82 -46.92 8.87
N GLN A 190 -20.10 -47.84 8.23
CA GLN A 190 -19.17 -47.50 7.15
C GLN A 190 -19.89 -47.00 5.89
N ALA A 191 -21.06 -47.58 5.55
CA ALA A 191 -21.89 -47.10 4.45
C ALA A 191 -22.40 -45.67 4.69
N ARG A 192 -22.86 -45.35 5.91
CA ARG A 192 -23.33 -43.99 6.26
C ARG A 192 -22.21 -42.95 6.25
N LEU A 193 -20.99 -43.32 6.63
CA LEU A 193 -19.83 -42.44 6.56
C LEU A 193 -19.46 -42.09 5.11
N SER A 194 -19.45 -43.09 4.22
CA SER A 194 -19.17 -42.87 2.79
C SER A 194 -20.23 -41.99 2.10
N GLU A 195 -21.49 -42.14 2.47
CA GLU A 195 -22.58 -41.28 1.97
C GLU A 195 -22.40 -39.82 2.41
N ALA A 196 -22.05 -39.58 3.67
CA ALA A 196 -21.79 -38.23 4.20
C ALA A 196 -20.58 -37.56 3.52
N GLU A 197 -19.50 -38.30 3.25
CA GLU A 197 -18.32 -37.81 2.52
C GLU A 197 -18.68 -37.37 1.09
N SER A 198 -19.51 -38.16 0.40
CA SER A 198 -19.96 -37.83 -0.97
C SER A 198 -20.81 -36.56 -1.02
N HIS A 199 -21.65 -36.33 0.00
CA HIS A 199 -22.48 -35.13 0.10
C HIS A 199 -21.66 -33.87 0.37
N CYS A 200 -20.61 -33.96 1.20
CA CYS A 200 -19.68 -32.84 1.40
C CYS A 200 -18.95 -32.47 0.10
N ALA A 201 -18.45 -33.46 -0.65
CA ALA A 201 -17.76 -33.21 -1.93
C ALA A 201 -18.66 -32.55 -2.99
N LEU A 202 -19.94 -32.95 -3.06
CA LEU A 202 -20.91 -32.34 -3.99
C LEU A 202 -21.18 -30.87 -3.67
N LYS A 203 -21.27 -30.52 -2.38
CA LYS A 203 -21.51 -29.15 -1.93
C LYS A 203 -20.32 -28.24 -2.28
N GLU A 204 -19.10 -28.71 -2.07
CA GLU A 204 -17.88 -27.99 -2.47
C GLU A 204 -17.79 -27.73 -3.97
N MET A 205 -18.26 -28.66 -4.81
CA MET A 205 -18.28 -28.47 -6.27
C MET A 205 -19.33 -27.44 -6.70
N GLN A 206 -20.52 -27.44 -6.08
CA GLN A 206 -21.53 -26.41 -6.32
C GLN A 206 -21.04 -25.01 -5.97
N ASP A 207 -20.36 -24.86 -4.83
CA ASP A 207 -19.82 -23.58 -4.38
C ASP A 207 -18.74 -23.06 -5.36
N LYS A 208 -17.90 -23.94 -5.91
CA LYS A 208 -16.89 -23.60 -6.93
C LYS A 208 -17.50 -23.13 -8.25
N VAL A 209 -18.60 -23.74 -8.70
CA VAL A 209 -19.31 -23.32 -9.92
C VAL A 209 -19.89 -21.92 -9.75
N LEU A 210 -20.54 -21.65 -8.61
CA LEU A 210 -21.05 -20.32 -8.26
C LEU A 210 -19.94 -19.26 -8.20
N GLU A 211 -18.76 -19.61 -7.68
CA GLU A 211 -17.62 -18.71 -7.67
C GLU A 211 -17.08 -18.41 -9.08
N MET A 212 -17.03 -19.42 -9.94
CA MET A 212 -16.63 -19.28 -11.34
C MET A 212 -17.60 -18.39 -12.13
N GLU A 213 -18.90 -18.58 -11.98
CA GLU A 213 -19.94 -17.76 -12.63
C GLU A 213 -19.84 -16.28 -12.21
N LYS A 214 -19.59 -16.04 -10.92
CA LYS A 214 -19.38 -14.69 -10.38
C LYS A 214 -18.12 -14.04 -10.95
N ARG A 215 -17.02 -14.78 -11.15
CA ARG A 215 -15.82 -14.26 -11.83
C ARG A 215 -16.06 -13.99 -13.31
N ASN A 216 -16.86 -14.81 -13.99
CA ASN A 216 -17.13 -14.66 -15.42
C ASN A 216 -17.98 -13.42 -15.76
N SER A 217 -18.82 -12.95 -14.82
CA SER A 217 -19.57 -11.68 -14.94
C SER A 217 -18.72 -10.41 -14.87
N SER A 218 -17.40 -10.50 -14.72
CA SER A 218 -16.48 -9.37 -14.55
C SER A 218 -15.45 -9.20 -15.69
N LEU A 219 -15.71 -9.76 -16.86
CA LEU A 219 -14.79 -9.64 -18.00
C LEU A 219 -14.87 -8.25 -18.68
N PRO A 220 -13.75 -7.51 -18.85
CA PRO A 220 -13.71 -6.14 -19.41
C PRO A 220 -13.85 -6.02 -20.95
N ASP A 221 -14.34 -7.05 -21.64
CA ASP A 221 -14.20 -7.11 -23.10
C ASP A 221 -15.17 -6.18 -23.86
N GLU A 222 -16.36 -5.90 -23.31
CA GLU A 222 -17.31 -4.96 -23.93
C GLU A 222 -16.81 -3.51 -23.91
N GLU A 223 -16.08 -3.12 -22.87
CA GLU A 223 -15.58 -1.75 -22.69
C GLU A 223 -14.42 -1.45 -23.67
N ASN A 224 -13.60 -2.47 -23.98
CA ASN A 224 -12.57 -2.38 -25.01
C ASN A 224 -13.15 -2.32 -26.43
N VAL A 225 -14.26 -3.02 -26.70
CA VAL A 225 -14.96 -2.96 -28.00
C VAL A 225 -15.61 -1.59 -28.21
N ALA A 226 -16.26 -1.04 -27.18
CA ALA A 226 -16.82 0.31 -27.23
C ALA A 226 -15.72 1.36 -27.46
N ARG A 227 -14.56 1.23 -26.80
CA ARG A 227 -13.38 2.09 -27.01
C ARG A 227 -12.89 2.08 -28.46
N LEU A 228 -12.73 0.89 -29.05
CA LEU A 228 -12.27 0.76 -30.43
C LEU A 228 -13.29 1.31 -31.44
N GLN A 229 -14.59 1.23 -31.13
CA GLN A 229 -15.64 1.82 -31.96
C GLN A 229 -15.62 3.35 -31.93
N GLU A 230 -15.42 3.96 -30.75
CA GLU A 230 -15.31 5.42 -30.63
C GLU A 230 -14.06 5.97 -31.35
N GLU A 231 -12.90 5.31 -31.19
CA GLU A 231 -11.66 5.70 -31.87
C GLU A 231 -11.80 5.60 -33.40
N LEU A 232 -12.45 4.55 -33.90
CA LEU A 232 -12.70 4.37 -35.32
C LEU A 232 -13.60 5.48 -35.90
N ILE A 233 -14.65 5.88 -35.17
CA ILE A 233 -15.55 6.98 -35.59
C ILE A 233 -14.76 8.31 -35.66
N ALA A 234 -13.92 8.59 -34.66
CA ALA A 234 -13.12 9.81 -34.63
C ALA A 234 -12.13 9.89 -35.81
N VAL A 235 -11.47 8.77 -36.15
CA VAL A 235 -10.55 8.71 -37.30
C VAL A 235 -11.31 8.92 -38.62
N LYS A 236 -12.49 8.30 -38.77
CA LYS A 236 -13.34 8.44 -39.97
C LYS A 236 -13.79 9.88 -40.21
N LEU A 237 -14.13 10.62 -39.16
CA LEU A 237 -14.53 12.04 -39.27
C LEU A 237 -13.35 12.91 -39.73
N ARG A 238 -12.17 12.72 -39.14
CA ARG A 238 -10.95 13.47 -39.50
C ARG A 238 -10.54 13.22 -40.96
N GLU A 239 -10.68 11.99 -41.45
CA GLU A 239 -10.41 11.65 -42.85
C GLU A 239 -11.40 12.33 -43.82
N ALA A 240 -12.69 12.36 -43.47
CA ALA A 240 -13.71 13.00 -44.28
C ALA A 240 -13.49 14.52 -44.40
N GLU A 241 -13.08 15.17 -43.31
CA GLU A 241 -12.76 16.61 -43.29
C GLU A 241 -11.54 16.94 -44.14
N ALA A 242 -10.46 16.15 -44.04
CA ALA A 242 -9.28 16.32 -44.88
C ALA A 242 -9.60 16.16 -46.39
N LEU A 243 -10.47 15.20 -46.73
CA LEU A 243 -10.92 14.99 -48.10
C LEU A 243 -11.77 16.16 -48.62
N MET A 244 -12.60 16.76 -47.76
CA MET A 244 -13.39 17.95 -48.11
C MET A 244 -12.48 19.18 -48.32
N GLY A 245 -11.53 19.44 -47.43
CA GLY A 245 -10.57 20.53 -47.58
C GLY A 245 -9.73 20.41 -48.86
N LEU A 246 -9.33 19.19 -49.23
CA LEU A 246 -8.60 18.94 -50.46
C LEU A 246 -9.46 19.19 -51.72
N LYS A 247 -10.76 18.87 -51.70
CA LYS A 247 -11.68 19.19 -52.80
C LYS A 247 -11.85 20.69 -52.97
N GLU A 248 -11.97 21.44 -51.87
CA GLU A 248 -12.10 22.90 -51.91
C GLU A 248 -10.84 23.58 -52.47
N LEU A 249 -9.65 23.13 -52.05
CA LEU A 249 -8.38 23.63 -52.60
C LEU A 249 -8.26 23.36 -54.11
N ARG A 250 -8.64 22.16 -54.56
CA ARG A 250 -8.67 21.82 -55.99
C ARG A 250 -9.62 22.73 -56.77
N GLN A 251 -10.78 23.06 -56.20
CA GLN A 251 -11.73 23.97 -56.83
C GLN A 251 -11.17 25.39 -56.90
N GLN A 252 -10.53 25.89 -55.83
CA GLN A 252 -9.91 27.22 -55.83
C GLN A 252 -8.78 27.35 -56.88
N VAL A 253 -7.95 26.31 -57.02
CA VAL A 253 -6.91 26.28 -58.07
C VAL A 253 -7.55 26.32 -59.46
N LYS A 254 -8.61 25.55 -59.68
CA LYS A 254 -9.34 25.54 -60.96
C LYS A 254 -9.96 26.91 -61.26
N ASP A 255 -10.58 27.55 -60.28
CA ASP A 255 -11.18 28.88 -60.44
C ASP A 255 -10.09 29.92 -60.78
N LEU A 256 -8.92 29.87 -60.14
CA LEU A 256 -7.79 30.74 -60.44
C LEU A 256 -7.23 30.50 -61.85
N GLU A 257 -7.10 29.24 -62.28
CA GLU A 257 -6.68 28.89 -63.63
C GLU A 257 -7.65 29.41 -64.68
N GLU A 258 -8.97 29.27 -64.47
CA GLU A 258 -9.96 29.79 -65.40
C GLU A 258 -9.95 31.33 -65.45
N HIS A 259 -9.76 32.01 -64.31
CA HIS A 259 -9.61 33.47 -64.28
C HIS A 259 -8.36 33.92 -65.02
N TRP A 260 -7.23 33.22 -64.85
CA TRP A 260 -5.99 33.49 -65.55
C TRP A 260 -6.12 33.27 -67.06
N GLN A 261 -6.74 32.16 -67.48
CA GLN A 261 -7.02 31.90 -68.90
C GLN A 261 -7.94 32.96 -69.53
N ARG A 262 -8.99 33.40 -68.82
CA ARG A 262 -9.87 34.49 -69.27
C ARG A 262 -9.11 35.83 -69.35
N HIS A 263 -8.19 36.09 -68.44
CA HIS A 263 -7.34 37.28 -68.47
C HIS A 263 -6.38 37.27 -69.66
N LEU A 264 -5.69 36.15 -69.90
CA LEU A 264 -4.81 35.94 -71.06
C LEU A 264 -5.57 36.10 -72.39
N ALA A 265 -6.77 35.51 -72.50
CA ALA A 265 -7.60 35.66 -73.69
C ALA A 265 -8.02 37.12 -73.97
N ARG A 266 -8.19 37.94 -72.91
CA ARG A 266 -8.53 39.37 -73.01
C ARG A 266 -7.32 40.25 -73.33
N THR A 267 -6.12 39.85 -72.94
CA THR A 267 -4.88 40.64 -73.11
C THR A 267 -4.05 40.23 -74.32
N SER A 268 -4.32 39.07 -74.92
CA SER A 268 -3.55 38.55 -76.08
C SER A 268 -3.86 39.24 -77.43
N GLY A 269 -4.75 40.25 -77.48
CA GLY A 269 -5.02 40.93 -78.75
C GLY A 269 -5.58 42.35 -78.64
N ARG A 270 -4.72 43.36 -78.51
CA ARG A 270 -4.78 44.62 -79.29
C ARG A 270 -3.67 45.61 -78.91
N TRP A 271 -3.39 46.48 -79.88
CA TRP A 271 -2.16 47.25 -80.10
C TRP A 271 -2.07 48.54 -79.27
N LYS A 272 -0.82 49.06 -79.15
CA LYS A 272 -0.32 50.40 -78.73
C LYS A 272 -1.34 51.41 -78.17
N ASP A 273 -1.09 51.95 -76.97
CA ASP A 273 -2.01 52.89 -76.31
C ASP A 273 -1.35 54.06 -75.52
N PRO A 274 -2.12 55.14 -75.21
CA PRO A 274 -1.66 56.50 -74.85
C PRO A 274 -1.53 56.75 -73.32
N PRO A 275 -1.05 57.93 -72.86
CA PRO A 275 -0.69 58.20 -71.45
C PRO A 275 -1.84 58.15 -70.42
N ARG A 276 -3.11 58.13 -70.83
CA ARG A 276 -4.25 57.82 -69.92
C ARG A 276 -4.26 56.35 -69.45
N LYS A 277 -3.43 55.48 -70.04
CA LYS A 277 -3.28 54.08 -69.65
C LYS A 277 -2.47 53.91 -68.36
N ASN A 278 -1.60 54.86 -68.00
CA ASN A 278 -0.80 54.74 -66.77
C ASN A 278 -1.67 54.81 -65.52
N THR A 279 -2.59 55.77 -65.44
CA THR A 279 -3.56 55.86 -64.33
C THR A 279 -4.50 54.65 -64.30
N VAL A 280 -4.87 54.10 -65.45
CA VAL A 280 -5.71 52.89 -65.52
C VAL A 280 -4.93 51.65 -65.09
N ASN A 281 -3.65 51.55 -65.44
CA ASN A 281 -2.76 50.46 -65.01
C ASN A 281 -2.47 50.56 -63.52
N GLU A 282 -2.19 51.75 -62.98
CA GLU A 282 -1.99 51.99 -61.54
C GLU A 282 -3.24 51.58 -60.75
N LEU A 283 -4.44 51.98 -61.20
CA LEU A 283 -5.69 51.55 -60.58
C LEU A 283 -5.95 50.03 -60.72
N GLN A 284 -5.49 49.40 -61.80
CA GLN A 284 -5.56 47.94 -61.97
C GLN A 284 -4.59 47.21 -61.03
N ASP A 285 -3.38 47.72 -60.84
CA ASP A 285 -2.38 47.18 -59.93
C ASP A 285 -2.80 47.36 -58.47
N GLU A 286 -3.37 48.51 -58.12
CA GLU A 286 -3.98 48.75 -56.80
C GLU A 286 -5.16 47.80 -56.55
N LEU A 287 -6.06 47.63 -57.53
CA LEU A 287 -7.18 46.69 -57.43
C LEU A 287 -6.70 45.23 -57.28
N MET A 288 -5.65 44.84 -58.00
CA MET A 288 -5.04 43.51 -57.87
C MET A 288 -4.42 43.33 -56.49
N THR A 289 -3.72 44.34 -55.98
CA THR A 289 -3.13 44.35 -54.64
C THR A 289 -4.20 44.22 -53.55
N VAL A 290 -5.33 44.92 -53.69
CA VAL A 290 -6.45 44.81 -52.76
C VAL A 290 -7.10 43.43 -52.82
N ARG A 291 -7.28 42.85 -54.02
CA ARG A 291 -7.80 41.49 -54.18
C ARG A 291 -6.89 40.42 -53.59
N LEU A 292 -5.57 40.57 -53.72
CA LEU A 292 -4.61 39.66 -53.10
C LEU A 292 -4.68 39.74 -51.57
N ARG A 293 -4.74 40.96 -51.00
CA ARG A 293 -4.93 41.14 -49.56
C ARG A 293 -6.27 40.61 -49.06
N GLU A 294 -7.34 40.79 -49.81
CA GLU A 294 -8.65 40.21 -49.50
C GLU A 294 -8.60 38.68 -49.51
N ALA A 295 -7.96 38.08 -50.52
CA ALA A 295 -7.77 36.64 -50.59
C ALA A 295 -6.90 36.11 -49.43
N GLU A 296 -5.84 36.82 -49.05
CA GLU A 296 -4.98 36.51 -47.90
C GLU A 296 -5.78 36.52 -46.59
N THR A 297 -6.51 37.61 -46.31
CA THR A 297 -7.34 37.70 -45.10
C THR A 297 -8.47 36.67 -45.08
N GLN A 298 -9.02 36.29 -46.24
CA GLN A 298 -10.03 35.24 -46.34
C GLN A 298 -9.44 33.85 -46.10
N ALA A 299 -8.21 33.59 -46.53
CA ALA A 299 -7.48 32.37 -46.23
C ALA A 299 -7.16 32.27 -44.72
N GLU A 300 -6.67 33.36 -44.11
CA GLU A 300 -6.42 33.45 -42.67
C GLU A 300 -7.71 33.23 -41.84
N LEU A 301 -8.84 33.80 -42.28
CA LEU A 301 -10.14 33.58 -41.63
C LEU A 301 -10.60 32.12 -41.70
N LYS A 302 -10.33 31.43 -42.82
CA LYS A 302 -10.65 30.00 -42.96
C LYS A 302 -9.75 29.14 -42.09
N GLU A 303 -8.45 29.43 -42.06
CA GLU A 303 -7.49 28.71 -41.23
C GLU A 303 -7.82 28.87 -39.73
N THR A 304 -8.16 30.07 -39.29
CA THR A 304 -8.56 30.32 -37.90
C THR A 304 -9.87 29.63 -37.53
N LYS A 305 -10.85 29.57 -38.45
CA LYS A 305 -12.09 28.79 -38.25
C LYS A 305 -11.82 27.28 -38.18
N GLN A 306 -10.94 26.75 -39.01
CA GLN A 306 -10.55 25.35 -38.94
C GLN A 306 -9.89 25.03 -37.60
N ARG A 307 -8.91 25.84 -37.17
CA ARG A 307 -8.27 25.68 -35.85
C ARG A 307 -9.27 25.78 -34.70
N MET A 308 -10.29 26.64 -34.81
CA MET A 308 -11.34 26.75 -33.81
C MET A 308 -12.14 25.44 -33.69
N MET A 309 -12.56 24.84 -34.81
CA MET A 309 -13.28 23.56 -34.82
C MET A 309 -12.40 22.39 -34.32
N GLU A 310 -11.12 22.36 -34.68
CA GLU A 310 -10.15 21.38 -34.15
C GLU A 310 -10.02 21.50 -32.62
N MET A 311 -9.99 22.73 -32.09
CA MET A 311 -9.96 22.96 -30.65
C MET A 311 -11.27 22.59 -29.96
N GLU A 312 -12.43 22.84 -30.58
CA GLU A 312 -13.75 22.44 -30.04
C GLU A 312 -13.89 20.91 -29.97
N THR A 313 -13.49 20.20 -31.01
CA THR A 313 -13.49 18.72 -31.01
C THR A 313 -12.51 18.15 -29.99
N GLN A 314 -11.31 18.72 -29.88
CA GLN A 314 -10.35 18.33 -28.85
C GLN A 314 -10.90 18.59 -27.44
N ASN A 315 -11.61 19.70 -27.23
CA ASN A 315 -12.24 20.01 -25.95
C ASN A 315 -13.36 19.00 -25.62
N GLN A 316 -14.17 18.61 -26.61
CA GLN A 316 -15.20 17.59 -26.42
C GLN A 316 -14.60 16.23 -26.05
N ILE A 317 -13.51 15.83 -26.71
CA ILE A 317 -12.76 14.61 -26.38
C ILE A 317 -12.23 14.68 -24.95
N ASN A 318 -11.57 15.78 -24.58
CA ASN A 318 -11.05 15.99 -23.23
C ASN A 318 -12.16 15.97 -22.17
N SER A 319 -13.31 16.59 -22.45
CA SER A 319 -14.48 16.56 -21.55
C SER A 319 -15.03 15.16 -21.37
N ASN A 320 -15.08 14.35 -22.43
CA ASN A 320 -15.51 12.95 -22.33
C ASN A 320 -14.51 12.11 -21.53
N HIS A 321 -13.20 12.27 -21.76
CA HIS A 321 -12.18 11.61 -20.95
C HIS A 321 -12.25 12.00 -19.48
N LEU A 322 -12.46 13.28 -19.18
CA LEU A 322 -12.63 13.76 -17.81
C LEU A 322 -13.85 13.10 -17.15
N ARG A 323 -15.01 13.09 -17.82
CA ARG A 323 -16.23 12.46 -17.28
C ARG A 323 -16.03 10.97 -16.99
N ARG A 324 -15.29 10.26 -17.83
CA ARG A 324 -14.95 8.83 -17.61
C ARG A 324 -14.02 8.67 -16.41
N ALA A 325 -12.96 9.47 -16.33
CA ALA A 325 -12.06 9.45 -15.19
C ALA A 325 -12.79 9.76 -13.87
N GLU A 326 -13.72 10.72 -13.88
CA GLU A 326 -14.58 11.03 -12.74
C GLU A 326 -15.44 9.82 -12.35
N GLN A 327 -16.05 9.12 -13.31
CA GLN A 327 -16.84 7.92 -13.05
C GLN A 327 -15.99 6.75 -12.50
N GLU A 328 -14.77 6.57 -13.00
CA GLU A 328 -13.83 5.58 -12.46
C GLU A 328 -13.46 5.92 -11.02
N VAL A 329 -13.21 7.19 -10.72
CA VAL A 329 -12.95 7.64 -9.34
C VAL A 329 -14.13 7.36 -8.44
N THR A 330 -15.37 7.63 -8.86
CA THR A 330 -16.56 7.32 -8.04
C THR A 330 -16.70 5.82 -7.81
N ASN A 331 -16.51 4.99 -8.83
CA ASN A 331 -16.59 3.54 -8.71
C ASN A 331 -15.51 2.99 -7.76
N LEU A 332 -14.28 3.52 -7.84
CA LEU A 332 -13.19 3.15 -6.93
C LEU A 332 -13.48 3.61 -5.49
N GLN A 333 -14.04 4.81 -5.30
CA GLN A 333 -14.46 5.30 -3.99
C GLN A 333 -15.52 4.41 -3.35
N GLU A 334 -16.54 4.00 -4.11
CA GLU A 334 -17.57 3.06 -3.65
C GLU A 334 -16.97 1.71 -3.26
N LYS A 335 -16.04 1.18 -4.08
CA LYS A 335 -15.35 -0.07 -3.78
C LYS A 335 -14.50 0.02 -2.51
N VAL A 336 -13.81 1.14 -2.30
CA VAL A 336 -13.06 1.41 -1.06
C VAL A 336 -13.99 1.49 0.14
N GLN A 337 -15.14 2.15 0.02
CA GLN A 337 -16.13 2.23 1.11
C GLN A 337 -16.68 0.85 1.46
N TYR A 338 -17.04 0.05 0.45
CA TYR A 338 -17.52 -1.32 0.65
C TYR A 338 -16.48 -2.20 1.36
N LEU A 339 -15.24 -2.22 0.86
CA LEU A 339 -14.16 -3.00 1.47
C LEU A 339 -13.82 -2.50 2.88
N SER A 340 -13.90 -1.19 3.13
CA SER A 340 -13.73 -0.61 4.47
C SER A 340 -14.81 -1.09 5.43
N ALA A 341 -16.07 -1.10 5.00
CA ALA A 341 -17.19 -1.62 5.79
C ALA A 341 -17.04 -3.12 6.08
N GLN A 342 -16.64 -3.91 5.07
CA GLN A 342 -16.36 -5.34 5.24
C GLN A 342 -15.23 -5.59 6.25
N ASN A 343 -14.12 -4.86 6.15
CA ASN A 343 -12.99 -4.97 7.09
C ASN A 343 -13.39 -4.60 8.51
N LYS A 344 -14.22 -3.56 8.70
CA LYS A 344 -14.77 -3.22 10.02
C LYS A 344 -15.63 -4.35 10.58
N GLY A 345 -16.45 -5.00 9.74
CA GLY A 345 -17.24 -6.17 10.13
C GLY A 345 -16.38 -7.36 10.56
N LEU A 346 -15.35 -7.69 9.78
CA LEU A 346 -14.41 -8.77 10.11
C LEU A 346 -13.61 -8.48 11.40
N LEU A 347 -13.19 -7.24 11.61
CA LEU A 347 -12.53 -6.83 12.85
C LEU A 347 -13.44 -6.99 14.07
N ALA A 348 -14.73 -6.66 13.94
CA ALA A 348 -15.70 -6.88 15.01
C ALA A 348 -15.87 -8.37 15.32
N GLN A 349 -15.96 -9.22 14.30
CA GLN A 349 -16.03 -10.68 14.47
C GLN A 349 -14.77 -11.25 15.14
N LEU A 350 -13.59 -10.78 14.75
CA LEU A 350 -12.32 -11.18 15.37
C LEU A 350 -12.27 -10.81 16.86
N ASN A 351 -12.71 -9.60 17.21
CA ASN A 351 -12.75 -9.15 18.60
C ASN A 351 -13.76 -9.97 19.44
N GLU A 352 -14.92 -10.28 18.88
CA GLU A 352 -15.91 -11.15 19.52
C GLU A 352 -15.37 -12.57 19.72
N ALA A 353 -14.68 -13.15 18.74
CA ALA A 353 -14.04 -14.45 18.87
C ALA A 353 -12.97 -14.45 19.97
N LYS A 354 -12.13 -13.41 20.04
CA LYS A 354 -11.13 -13.24 21.11
C LYS A 354 -11.79 -13.14 22.49
N ARG A 355 -12.89 -12.41 22.61
CA ARG A 355 -13.65 -12.30 23.86
C ARG A 355 -14.19 -13.68 24.29
N ARG A 356 -14.80 -14.42 23.37
CA ARG A 356 -15.30 -15.78 23.65
C ARG A 356 -14.19 -16.75 24.05
N GLN A 357 -13.02 -16.66 23.41
CA GLN A 357 -11.87 -17.46 23.79
C GLN A 357 -11.45 -17.16 25.25
N ALA A 358 -11.35 -15.88 25.63
CA ALA A 358 -11.02 -15.50 27.00
C ALA A 358 -12.06 -15.99 28.02
N GLU A 359 -13.35 -15.97 27.67
CA GLU A 359 -14.42 -16.54 28.52
C GLU A 359 -14.26 -18.05 28.71
N ILE A 360 -13.96 -18.79 27.64
CA ILE A 360 -13.75 -20.25 27.70
C ILE A 360 -12.50 -20.57 28.53
N GLU A 361 -11.41 -19.82 28.36
CA GLU A 361 -10.20 -19.98 29.16
C GLU A 361 -10.44 -19.71 30.65
N CYS A 362 -11.27 -18.71 30.99
CA CYS A 362 -11.65 -18.42 32.38
C CYS A 362 -12.46 -19.58 32.97
N LYS A 363 -13.49 -20.05 32.25
CA LYS A 363 -14.31 -21.19 32.68
C LYS A 363 -13.49 -22.46 32.86
N SER A 364 -12.58 -22.75 31.93
CA SER A 364 -11.68 -23.90 32.05
C SER A 364 -10.78 -23.81 33.29
N LYS A 365 -10.24 -22.63 33.60
CA LYS A 365 -9.46 -22.41 34.83
C LYS A 365 -10.31 -22.59 36.09
N GLU A 366 -11.54 -22.09 36.09
CA GLU A 366 -12.50 -22.29 37.19
C GLU A 366 -12.83 -23.77 37.41
N GLU A 367 -13.08 -24.53 36.35
CA GLU A 367 -13.33 -25.98 36.42
C GLU A 367 -12.13 -26.75 36.99
N VAL A 368 -10.91 -26.42 36.53
CA VAL A 368 -9.66 -27.02 37.07
C VAL A 368 -9.50 -26.67 38.54
N MET A 369 -9.75 -25.42 38.94
CA MET A 369 -9.72 -25.02 40.35
C MET A 369 -10.76 -25.77 41.19
N ALA A 370 -11.98 -25.95 40.68
CA ALA A 370 -13.03 -26.71 41.36
C ALA A 370 -12.67 -28.20 41.55
N VAL A 371 -11.99 -28.82 40.57
CA VAL A 371 -11.46 -30.19 40.73
C VAL A 371 -10.38 -30.23 41.81
N ARG A 372 -9.42 -29.30 41.79
CA ARG A 372 -8.34 -29.24 42.79
C ARG A 372 -8.86 -29.03 44.22
N LEU A 373 -9.87 -28.18 44.40
CA LEU A 373 -10.51 -27.98 45.71
C LEU A 373 -11.15 -29.27 46.21
N ARG A 374 -11.93 -29.97 45.37
CA ARG A 374 -12.52 -31.26 45.74
C ARG A 374 -11.48 -32.33 46.06
N GLU A 375 -10.35 -32.33 45.37
CA GLU A 375 -9.24 -33.23 45.67
C GLU A 375 -8.57 -32.90 47.00
N ALA A 376 -8.33 -31.61 47.28
CA ALA A 376 -7.82 -31.15 48.57
C ALA A 376 -8.75 -31.54 49.73
N ASP A 377 -10.07 -31.37 49.56
CA ASP A 377 -11.07 -31.79 50.56
C ASP A 377 -11.02 -33.31 50.81
N ARG A 378 -10.84 -34.11 49.76
CA ARG A 378 -10.67 -35.57 49.90
C ARG A 378 -9.37 -35.94 50.62
N ILE A 379 -8.26 -35.27 50.32
CA ILE A 379 -6.98 -35.47 51.00
C ILE A 379 -7.10 -35.11 52.48
N ALA A 380 -7.76 -33.99 52.80
CA ALA A 380 -8.04 -33.59 54.18
C ALA A 380 -8.86 -34.65 54.93
N ALA A 381 -9.94 -35.14 54.34
CA ALA A 381 -10.75 -36.21 54.93
C ALA A 381 -9.96 -37.52 55.13
N VAL A 382 -9.08 -37.88 54.19
CA VAL A 382 -8.20 -39.05 54.34
C VAL A 382 -7.21 -38.84 55.50
N ALA A 383 -6.64 -37.64 55.64
CA ALA A 383 -5.74 -37.31 56.73
C ALA A 383 -6.45 -37.37 58.10
N GLU A 384 -7.68 -36.86 58.20
CA GLU A 384 -8.50 -36.98 59.43
C GLU A 384 -8.79 -38.44 59.80
N LEU A 385 -9.17 -39.27 58.81
CA LEU A 385 -9.39 -40.70 59.05
C LEU A 385 -8.10 -41.41 59.47
N GLN A 386 -6.96 -41.09 58.86
CA GLN A 386 -5.67 -41.63 59.26
C GLN A 386 -5.30 -41.24 60.70
N GLN A 387 -5.59 -39.99 61.09
CA GLN A 387 -5.39 -39.54 62.47
C GLN A 387 -6.26 -40.35 63.45
N HIS A 388 -7.54 -40.54 63.16
CA HIS A 388 -8.42 -41.37 64.01
C HIS A 388 -7.98 -42.84 64.08
N ILE A 389 -7.48 -43.41 62.99
CA ILE A 389 -6.92 -44.76 63.00
C ILE A 389 -5.71 -44.81 63.95
N ALA A 390 -4.79 -43.85 63.85
CA ALA A 390 -3.63 -43.78 64.73
C ALA A 390 -4.01 -43.62 66.21
N GLU A 391 -5.01 -42.78 66.51
CA GLU A 391 -5.56 -42.61 67.87
C GLU A 391 -6.13 -43.93 68.42
N LEU A 392 -6.89 -44.67 67.60
CA LEU A 392 -7.42 -45.99 67.97
C LEU A 392 -6.33 -47.05 68.14
N GLU A 393 -5.28 -47.01 67.31
CA GLU A 393 -4.12 -47.90 67.44
C GLU A 393 -3.37 -47.64 68.75
N ILE A 394 -3.18 -46.37 69.13
CA ILE A 394 -2.59 -45.99 70.41
C ILE A 394 -3.45 -46.52 71.56
N GLN A 395 -4.77 -46.26 71.56
CA GLN A 395 -5.69 -46.74 72.61
C GLN A 395 -5.69 -48.26 72.73
N LYS A 396 -5.63 -48.98 71.61
CA LYS A 396 -5.53 -50.44 71.59
C LYS A 396 -4.23 -50.91 72.25
N GLU A 397 -3.11 -50.27 71.97
CA GLU A 397 -1.82 -50.65 72.54
C GLU A 397 -1.71 -50.30 74.02
N GLU A 398 -2.22 -49.13 74.44
CA GLU A 398 -2.42 -48.77 75.84
C GLU A 398 -3.27 -49.81 76.58
N GLY A 399 -4.39 -50.24 75.98
CA GLY A 399 -5.25 -51.27 76.54
C GLY A 399 -4.56 -52.62 76.69
N LYS A 400 -3.71 -53.02 75.72
CA LYS A 400 -2.88 -54.22 75.86
C LYS A 400 -1.86 -54.10 76.99
N ILE A 401 -1.16 -52.97 77.09
CA ILE A 401 -0.18 -52.71 78.16
C ILE A 401 -0.89 -52.75 79.52
N GLN A 402 -2.05 -52.11 79.65
CA GLN A 402 -2.89 -52.18 80.86
C GLN A 402 -3.29 -53.62 81.20
N GLY A 403 -3.67 -54.41 80.19
CA GLY A 403 -3.98 -55.83 80.34
C GLY A 403 -2.79 -56.68 80.78
N GLN A 404 -1.58 -56.38 80.29
CA GLN A 404 -0.33 -57.02 80.71
C GLN A 404 0.04 -56.62 82.15
N LEU A 405 -0.09 -55.35 82.51
CA LEU A 405 0.11 -54.86 83.88
C LEU A 405 -0.84 -55.55 84.87
N ASN A 406 -2.12 -55.66 84.53
CA ASN A 406 -3.11 -56.35 85.34
C ASN A 406 -2.81 -57.84 85.55
N LYS A 407 -2.19 -58.49 84.56
CA LYS A 407 -1.78 -59.91 84.59
C LYS A 407 -0.35 -60.12 85.10
N SER A 408 0.40 -59.06 85.39
CA SER A 408 1.76 -59.20 85.91
C SER A 408 1.73 -59.75 87.33
N ASP A 409 2.63 -60.69 87.63
CA ASP A 409 2.83 -61.29 88.96
C ASP A 409 3.02 -60.23 90.05
N SER A 410 3.40 -59.01 89.69
CA SER A 410 3.45 -57.84 90.55
C SER A 410 2.12 -57.56 91.27
N ASN A 411 0.96 -57.73 90.63
CA ASN A 411 -0.34 -57.53 91.28
C ASN A 411 -0.71 -58.67 92.23
N GLN A 412 -0.26 -59.88 91.92
CA GLN A 412 -0.45 -61.05 92.78
C GLN A 412 0.47 -60.96 94.00
N TYR A 413 1.72 -60.56 93.78
CA TYR A 413 2.69 -60.23 94.83
C TYR A 413 2.26 -59.05 95.70
N ILE A 414 1.65 -58.00 95.13
CA ILE A 414 1.04 -56.90 95.89
C ILE A 414 -0.16 -57.37 96.72
N ARG A 415 -0.96 -58.33 96.23
CA ARG A 415 -2.04 -58.94 97.03
C ARG A 415 -1.48 -59.78 98.16
N GLU A 416 -0.51 -60.64 97.88
CA GLU A 416 0.15 -61.47 98.90
C GLU A 416 0.84 -60.60 99.98
N LEU A 417 1.49 -59.50 99.60
CA LEU A 417 2.05 -58.53 100.54
C LEU A 417 0.97 -57.82 101.36
N LYS A 418 -0.19 -57.51 100.76
CA LYS A 418 -1.32 -56.92 101.49
C LYS A 418 -1.95 -57.91 102.46
N ASP A 419 -2.05 -59.17 102.08
CA ASP A 419 -2.56 -60.24 102.93
C ASP A 419 -1.58 -60.53 104.09
N GLN A 420 -0.26 -60.53 103.83
CA GLN A 420 0.77 -60.59 104.89
C GLN A 420 0.71 -59.39 105.85
N ILE A 421 0.46 -58.18 105.34
CA ILE A 421 0.27 -56.98 106.19
C ILE A 421 -0.99 -57.13 107.04
N ALA A 422 -2.07 -57.70 106.50
CA ALA A 422 -3.32 -57.91 107.22
C ALA A 422 -3.20 -59.00 108.31
N GLU A 423 -2.46 -60.09 108.04
CA GLU A 423 -2.14 -61.14 109.01
C GLU A 423 -1.29 -60.59 110.17
N LEU A 424 -0.23 -59.81 109.87
CA LEU A 424 0.58 -59.13 110.89
C LEU A 424 -0.23 -58.15 111.75
N HIS A 425 -1.31 -57.58 111.20
CA HIS A 425 -2.23 -56.71 111.93
C HIS A 425 -3.24 -57.46 112.82
N HIS A 426 -3.44 -58.76 112.60
CA HIS A 426 -4.27 -59.64 113.44
C HIS A 426 -3.48 -60.37 114.54
N GLU A 427 -2.15 -60.45 114.40
CA GLU A 427 -1.23 -61.00 115.40
C GLU A 427 -0.74 -59.99 116.46
N VAL A 428 -1.17 -58.73 116.36
CA VAL A 428 -0.99 -57.65 117.37
C VAL A 428 -2.33 -57.32 118.00
#